data_AF-X1DIJ1-F1
#
_entry.id   AF-X1DIJ1-F1
#
_cell.length_a   1.000
_cell.length_b   1.000
_cell.length_c   1.000
_cell.angle_alpha   90.00
_cell.angle_beta   90.00
_cell.angle_gamma   90.00
#
_symmetry.space_group_name_H-M   'P 1'
#
loop_
_entity.id
_entity.type
_entity.pdbx_description
1 polymer ?
#
loop_
_entity_poly.entity_id
_entity_poly.type
_entity_poly.pdbx_seq_one_letter_code
_entity_poly.pdbx_strand_id
1 'polypeptide(L)'
;MIGTTGIDEQKIAKIKKKAEEVKANVIMAPNYAIGAAMMMNFVKKAAPNFQDCEIIELHHDKKADAPSGTALATANLIKSIYKSRKRLKDGEKEKIEGARGCLASNIHIHSIRLPGLMAHQEVIFGTTGQTLTIRHDSISRESFLPGIFLAVRNVAKMSGFTYGINKLLGF
;
A
#
# COMPACT_ATOMS: atom_id res chain seq x y z
N MET A 1 0.37 -17.26 -11.93
CA MET A 1 0.53 -16.08 -11.05
C MET A 1 -0.29 -14.93 -11.62
N ILE A 2 -0.80 -14.04 -10.78
CA ILE A 2 -1.62 -12.90 -11.19
C ILE A 2 -0.99 -11.63 -10.63
N GLY A 3 -0.81 -10.62 -11.48
CA GLY A 3 -0.20 -9.33 -11.14
C GLY A 3 -0.94 -8.19 -11.81
N THR A 4 -2.08 -7.81 -11.24
CA THR A 4 -2.88 -6.70 -11.76
C THR A 4 -3.57 -5.99 -10.61
N THR A 5 -3.71 -4.67 -10.74
CA THR A 5 -4.44 -3.80 -9.82
C THR A 5 -5.91 -3.72 -10.22
N GLY A 6 -6.77 -3.24 -9.31
CA GLY A 6 -8.17 -2.95 -9.64
C GLY A 6 -9.10 -4.17 -9.78
N ILE A 7 -8.68 -5.34 -9.31
CA ILE A 7 -9.58 -6.48 -9.15
C ILE A 7 -10.35 -6.31 -7.83
N ASP A 8 -11.68 -6.25 -7.92
CA ASP A 8 -12.59 -6.20 -6.78
C ASP A 8 -12.58 -7.49 -5.94
N GLU A 9 -13.05 -7.39 -4.70
CA GLU A 9 -13.07 -8.52 -3.74
C GLU A 9 -13.91 -9.70 -4.25
N GLN A 10 -14.98 -9.44 -5.00
CA GLN A 10 -15.84 -10.49 -5.55
C GLN A 10 -15.09 -11.34 -6.59
N LYS A 11 -14.31 -10.70 -7.47
CA LYS A 11 -13.45 -11.41 -8.43
C LYS A 11 -12.31 -12.13 -7.72
N ILE A 12 -11.69 -11.54 -6.69
CA ILE A 12 -10.69 -12.23 -5.87
C ILE A 12 -11.27 -13.51 -5.27
N ALA A 13 -12.48 -13.43 -4.70
CA ALA A 13 -13.17 -14.59 -4.14
C ALA A 13 -13.47 -15.67 -5.20
N LYS A 14 -13.88 -15.26 -6.41
CA LYS A 14 -14.08 -16.19 -7.54
C LYS A 14 -12.78 -16.90 -7.94
N ILE A 15 -11.67 -16.16 -8.04
CA ILE A 15 -10.35 -16.71 -8.36
C ILE A 15 -9.91 -17.69 -7.27
N LYS A 16 -10.06 -17.31 -6.00
CA LYS A 16 -9.74 -18.16 -4.85
C LYS A 16 -10.52 -19.47 -4.90
N LYS A 17 -11.85 -19.39 -5.06
CA LYS A 17 -12.72 -20.57 -5.19
C LYS A 17 -12.29 -21.45 -6.35
N LYS A 18 -12.00 -20.86 -7.52
CA LYS A 18 -11.58 -21.65 -8.68
C LYS A 18 -10.25 -22.34 -8.45
N ALA A 19 -9.29 -21.66 -7.82
CA ALA A 19 -8.00 -22.24 -7.46
C ALA A 19 -8.15 -23.44 -6.52
N GLU A 20 -9.07 -23.35 -5.54
CA GLU A 20 -9.40 -24.45 -4.64
C GLU A 20 -10.03 -25.64 -5.39
N GLU A 21 -11.02 -25.38 -6.26
CA GLU A 21 -11.68 -26.42 -7.07
C GLU A 21 -10.70 -27.23 -7.94
N VAL A 22 -9.76 -26.55 -8.61
CA VAL A 22 -8.78 -27.19 -9.49
C VAL A 22 -7.48 -27.59 -8.78
N LYS A 23 -7.41 -27.41 -7.46
CA LYS A 23 -6.21 -27.65 -6.64
C LYS A 23 -4.94 -26.95 -7.18
N ALA A 24 -5.11 -25.74 -7.71
CA ALA A 24 -4.01 -24.96 -8.28
C ALA A 24 -3.36 -24.05 -7.23
N ASN A 25 -2.03 -23.94 -7.31
CA ASN A 25 -1.28 -22.98 -6.52
C ASN A 25 -1.28 -21.62 -7.23
N VAL A 26 -1.87 -20.62 -6.59
CA VAL A 26 -2.06 -19.29 -7.16
C VAL A 26 -1.47 -18.26 -6.22
N ILE A 27 -0.51 -17.49 -6.73
CA ILE A 27 -0.07 -16.23 -6.11
C ILE A 27 -0.70 -15.09 -6.89
N MET A 28 -1.47 -14.27 -6.19
CA MET A 28 -2.04 -13.03 -6.70
C MET A 28 -1.52 -11.88 -5.85
N ALA A 29 -0.76 -10.96 -6.45
CA ALA A 29 -0.28 -9.77 -5.76
C ALA A 29 -0.72 -8.51 -6.52
N PRO A 30 -1.32 -7.51 -5.84
CA PRO A 30 -1.62 -6.23 -6.47
C PRO A 30 -0.34 -5.43 -6.77
N ASN A 31 0.77 -5.78 -6.11
CA ASN A 31 2.08 -5.17 -6.30
C ASN A 31 3.18 -6.21 -6.00
N TYR A 32 4.11 -6.41 -6.94
CA TYR A 32 5.26 -7.32 -6.79
C TYR A 32 6.55 -6.61 -6.34
N ALA A 33 6.54 -5.29 -6.12
CA ALA A 33 7.71 -4.59 -5.63
C ALA A 33 7.99 -5.01 -4.18
N ILE A 34 9.15 -5.64 -3.97
CA ILE A 34 9.58 -6.09 -2.63
C ILE A 34 9.65 -4.91 -1.66
N GLY A 35 10.19 -3.77 -2.11
CA GLY A 35 10.29 -2.57 -1.30
C GLY A 35 8.92 -2.03 -0.85
N ALA A 36 7.91 -2.04 -1.72
CA ALA A 36 6.55 -1.64 -1.36
C ALA A 36 5.92 -2.60 -0.34
N ALA A 37 6.14 -3.92 -0.50
CA ALA A 37 5.67 -4.91 0.47
C ALA A 37 6.36 -4.76 1.84
N MET A 38 7.65 -4.47 1.86
CA MET A 38 8.43 -4.20 3.07
C MET A 38 7.99 -2.90 3.75
N MET A 39 7.79 -1.82 2.98
CA MET A 39 7.25 -0.55 3.48
C MET A 39 5.93 -0.78 4.20
N MET A 40 4.99 -1.52 3.59
CA MET A 40 3.71 -1.87 4.22
C MET A 40 3.87 -2.67 5.52
N ASN A 41 4.82 -3.61 5.56
CA ASN A 41 5.14 -4.36 6.77
C ASN A 41 5.70 -3.46 7.88
N PHE A 42 6.61 -2.55 7.53
CA PHE A 42 7.18 -1.61 8.49
C PHE A 42 6.15 -0.60 8.98
N VAL A 43 5.28 -0.10 8.11
CA VAL A 43 4.12 0.73 8.47
C VAL A 43 3.23 -0.01 9.48
N LYS A 44 2.89 -1.29 9.22
CA LYS A 44 2.10 -2.12 10.14
C LYS A 44 2.73 -2.23 11.54
N LYS A 45 4.06 -2.39 11.59
CA LYS A 45 4.83 -2.53 12.84
C LYS A 45 5.02 -1.21 13.56
N ALA A 46 5.24 -0.12 12.82
CA ALA A 46 5.49 1.20 13.37
C ALA A 46 4.21 1.81 13.95
N ALA A 47 3.10 1.75 13.20
CA ALA A 47 1.88 2.49 13.51
C ALA A 47 1.42 2.42 14.98
N PRO A 48 1.37 1.26 15.67
CA PRO A 48 0.95 1.19 17.07
C PRO A 48 1.72 2.10 18.04
N ASN A 49 2.96 2.48 17.70
CA ASN A 49 3.88 3.23 18.57
C ASN A 49 3.82 4.75 18.35
N PHE A 50 3.08 5.22 17.34
CA PHE A 50 2.99 6.64 17.02
C PHE A 50 1.60 7.18 17.27
N GLN A 51 1.50 8.49 17.50
CA GLN A 51 0.22 9.15 17.76
C GLN A 51 -0.57 9.32 16.47
N ASP A 52 0.12 9.67 15.37
CA ASP A 52 -0.51 9.96 14.09
C ASP A 52 0.46 9.84 12.90
N CYS A 53 -0.03 9.93 11.65
CA CYS A 53 0.83 9.86 10.45
C CYS A 53 0.24 10.34 9.11
N GLU A 54 0.88 11.19 8.33
CA GLU A 54 0.42 11.53 6.96
C GLU A 54 0.96 10.52 5.93
N ILE A 55 0.28 10.43 4.77
CA ILE A 55 0.77 9.71 3.60
C ILE A 55 1.02 10.73 2.49
N ILE A 56 2.19 10.64 1.85
CA ILE A 56 2.49 11.37 0.61
C ILE A 56 2.77 10.33 -0.46
N GLU A 57 2.06 10.39 -1.56
CA GLU A 57 2.29 9.55 -2.73
C GLU A 57 2.63 10.42 -3.94
N LEU A 58 3.58 9.95 -4.75
CA LEU A 58 4.03 10.66 -5.92
C LEU A 58 4.05 9.70 -7.12
N HIS A 59 3.49 10.12 -8.24
CA HIS A 59 3.44 9.35 -9.48
C HIS A 59 3.70 10.25 -10.69
N HIS A 60 3.96 9.63 -11.83
CA HIS A 60 3.96 10.33 -13.11
C HIS A 60 2.64 11.08 -13.34
N ASP A 61 2.72 12.18 -14.10
CA ASP A 61 1.59 13.04 -14.48
C ASP A 61 0.46 12.32 -15.25
N LYS A 62 0.77 11.24 -15.98
CA LYS A 62 -0.21 10.45 -16.73
C LYS A 62 -1.11 9.53 -15.88
N LYS A 63 -0.92 9.47 -14.55
CA LYS A 63 -1.71 8.58 -13.69
C LYS A 63 -3.09 9.20 -13.45
N ALA A 64 -4.14 8.50 -13.86
CA ALA A 64 -5.50 9.03 -13.86
C ALA A 64 -6.16 9.12 -12.47
N ASP A 65 -5.84 8.19 -11.56
CA ASP A 65 -6.43 8.10 -10.24
C ASP A 65 -5.59 8.81 -9.16
N ALA A 66 -6.27 9.44 -8.20
CA ALA A 66 -5.69 9.98 -6.97
C ALA A 66 -6.69 9.87 -5.80
N PRO A 67 -6.25 9.43 -4.60
CA PRO A 67 -4.95 8.85 -4.29
C PRO A 67 -4.72 7.50 -4.98
N SER A 68 -3.45 7.08 -5.07
CA SER A 68 -3.11 5.75 -5.59
C SER A 68 -3.73 4.61 -4.76
N GLY A 69 -4.01 3.47 -5.39
CA GLY A 69 -4.51 2.28 -4.69
C GLY A 69 -3.59 1.79 -3.56
N THR A 70 -2.28 1.94 -3.70
CA THR A 70 -1.31 1.62 -2.63
C THR A 70 -1.49 2.54 -1.43
N ALA A 71 -1.68 3.85 -1.66
CA ALA A 71 -1.89 4.82 -0.58
C ALA A 71 -3.20 4.54 0.16
N LEU A 72 -4.28 4.22 -0.55
CA LEU A 72 -5.56 3.82 0.04
C LEU A 72 -5.43 2.53 0.88
N ALA A 73 -4.73 1.51 0.35
CA ALA A 73 -4.46 0.28 1.11
C ALA A 73 -3.64 0.54 2.38
N THR A 74 -2.68 1.46 2.30
CA THR A 74 -1.85 1.91 3.43
C THR A 74 -2.70 2.62 4.49
N ALA A 75 -3.55 3.57 4.09
CA ALA A 75 -4.45 4.27 4.99
C ALA A 75 -5.44 3.31 5.68
N ASN A 76 -6.00 2.36 4.94
CA ASN A 76 -6.90 1.35 5.50
C ASN A 76 -6.20 0.44 6.52
N LEU A 77 -4.96 0.03 6.24
CA LEU A 77 -4.13 -0.71 7.18
C LEU A 77 -3.93 0.07 8.48
N ILE A 78 -3.53 1.35 8.39
CA ILE A 78 -3.29 2.20 9.56
C ILE A 78 -4.58 2.44 10.34
N LYS A 79 -5.70 2.73 9.66
CA LYS A 79 -7.02 2.90 10.31
C LYS A 79 -7.41 1.67 11.13
N SER A 80 -7.16 0.47 10.62
CA SER A 80 -7.47 -0.77 11.33
C SER A 80 -6.71 -0.91 12.65
N ILE A 81 -5.56 -0.23 12.77
CA ILE A 81 -4.71 -0.17 13.96
C ILE A 81 -5.18 0.96 14.90
N TYR A 82 -5.52 2.14 14.36
CA TYR A 82 -5.87 3.32 15.16
C TYR A 82 -7.29 3.34 15.74
N LYS A 83 -8.18 2.43 15.31
CA LYS A 83 -9.54 2.04 15.82
C LYS A 83 -10.55 3.12 16.27
N SER A 84 -10.17 4.34 16.66
CA SER A 84 -11.08 5.45 17.01
C SER A 84 -10.42 6.84 17.10
N ARG A 85 -9.15 7.02 16.73
CA ARG A 85 -8.49 8.34 16.81
C ARG A 85 -9.11 9.33 15.81
N LYS A 86 -9.71 10.41 16.34
CA LYS A 86 -9.99 11.62 15.55
C LYS A 86 -8.70 12.39 15.38
N ARG A 87 -8.44 12.79 14.14
CA ARG A 87 -7.15 13.34 13.74
C ARG A 87 -7.18 14.84 13.46
N LEU A 88 -8.29 15.34 12.93
CA LEU A 88 -8.45 16.76 12.74
C LEU A 88 -8.35 17.44 14.10
N LYS A 89 -7.44 18.42 14.20
CA LYS A 89 -7.44 19.31 15.35
C LYS A 89 -8.78 20.05 15.32
N ASP A 90 -9.53 19.99 16.41
CA ASP A 90 -10.80 20.71 16.49
C ASP A 90 -10.58 22.19 16.15
N GLY A 91 -11.35 22.69 15.17
CA GLY A 91 -11.25 24.07 14.68
C GLY A 91 -10.15 24.35 13.66
N GLU A 92 -9.46 23.33 13.13
CA GLU A 92 -8.59 23.50 11.95
C GLU A 92 -9.37 24.06 10.76
N LYS A 93 -8.83 25.12 10.13
CA LYS A 93 -9.41 25.75 8.94
C LYS A 93 -8.38 25.82 7.84
N GLU A 94 -8.74 25.32 6.67
CA GLU A 94 -7.96 25.50 5.47
C GLU A 94 -8.11 26.95 4.98
N LYS A 95 -6.99 27.66 4.78
CA LYS A 95 -7.00 28.98 4.13
C LYS A 95 -7.27 28.86 2.63
N ILE A 96 -6.87 27.74 2.04
CA ILE A 96 -7.09 27.35 0.64
C ILE A 96 -7.63 25.93 0.68
N GLU A 97 -8.79 25.72 0.06
CA GLU A 97 -9.43 24.40 -0.01
C GLU A 97 -8.45 23.34 -0.56
N GLY A 98 -8.37 22.21 0.14
CA GLY A 98 -7.51 21.08 -0.22
C GLY A 98 -6.07 21.17 0.27
N ALA A 99 -5.69 22.22 1.01
CA ALA A 99 -4.32 22.39 1.52
C ALA A 99 -3.84 21.25 2.45
N ARG A 100 -4.75 20.53 3.12
CA ARG A 100 -4.41 19.36 3.96
C ARG A 100 -4.46 18.04 3.20
N GLY A 101 -4.66 18.08 1.88
CA GLY A 101 -4.84 16.88 1.07
C GLY A 101 -6.18 16.19 1.37
N CYS A 102 -6.42 15.05 0.74
CA CYS A 102 -7.68 14.33 0.95
C CYS A 102 -7.68 13.59 2.30
N LEU A 103 -8.85 13.43 2.91
CA LEU A 103 -9.02 12.64 4.12
C LEU A 103 -9.61 11.27 3.76
N ALA A 104 -8.77 10.24 3.72
CA ALA A 104 -9.18 8.87 3.43
C ALA A 104 -8.92 7.98 4.65
N SER A 105 -9.94 7.26 5.12
CA SER A 105 -9.81 6.41 6.31
C SER A 105 -9.29 7.15 7.55
N ASN A 106 -9.68 8.43 7.72
CA ASN A 106 -9.20 9.35 8.76
C ASN A 106 -7.69 9.61 8.74
N ILE A 107 -7.03 9.35 7.61
CA ILE A 107 -5.62 9.62 7.35
C ILE A 107 -5.52 10.62 6.21
N HIS A 108 -4.74 11.67 6.39
CA HIS A 108 -4.46 12.61 5.30
C HIS A 108 -3.54 11.98 4.27
N ILE A 109 -3.92 12.12 3.00
CA ILE A 109 -3.15 11.66 1.86
C ILE A 109 -2.94 12.81 0.87
N HIS A 110 -1.68 13.04 0.54
CA HIS A 110 -1.24 14.03 -0.45
C HIS A 110 -0.79 13.30 -1.71
N SER A 111 -1.28 13.74 -2.87
CA SER A 111 -1.00 13.09 -4.16
C SER A 111 -0.28 14.05 -5.09
N ILE A 112 0.97 13.72 -5.45
CA ILE A 112 1.81 14.52 -6.35
C ILE A 112 1.84 13.86 -7.73
N ARG A 113 1.70 14.67 -8.77
CA ARG A 113 1.70 14.24 -10.18
C ARG A 113 2.66 15.13 -10.97
N LEU A 114 3.81 14.59 -11.35
CA LEU A 114 4.84 15.33 -12.10
C LEU A 114 5.52 14.45 -13.16
N PRO A 115 5.94 15.03 -14.30
CA PRO A 115 6.87 14.36 -15.21
C PRO A 115 8.16 13.93 -14.49
N GLY A 116 8.75 12.81 -14.89
CA GLY A 116 10.00 12.27 -14.33
C GLY A 116 9.82 11.38 -13.10
N LEU A 117 8.68 11.45 -12.43
CA LEU A 117 8.32 10.50 -11.38
C LEU A 117 7.83 9.18 -11.97
N MET A 118 7.92 8.09 -11.21
CA MET A 118 7.38 6.79 -11.58
C MET A 118 6.31 6.35 -10.56
N ALA A 119 6.73 5.86 -9.39
CA ALA A 119 5.83 5.58 -8.28
C ALA A 119 6.58 5.65 -6.95
N HIS A 120 6.10 6.48 -6.04
CA HIS A 120 6.75 6.78 -4.77
C HIS A 120 5.69 6.86 -3.69
N GLN A 121 6.03 6.41 -2.48
CA GLN A 121 5.16 6.61 -1.33
C GLN A 121 6.00 6.81 -0.07
N GLU A 122 5.52 7.70 0.77
CA GLU A 122 6.09 8.04 2.06
C GLU A 122 4.97 8.04 3.11
N VAL A 123 5.25 7.44 4.26
CA VAL A 123 4.40 7.54 5.45
C VAL A 123 5.21 8.23 6.54
N ILE A 124 4.73 9.37 6.99
CA ILE A 124 5.40 10.20 8.00
C ILE A 124 4.64 10.06 9.30
N PHE A 125 5.19 9.34 10.26
CA PHE A 125 4.64 9.21 11.61
C PHE A 125 5.14 10.32 12.53
N GLY A 126 4.26 10.79 13.41
CA GLY A 126 4.56 11.79 14.44
C GLY A 126 4.19 11.30 15.84
N THR A 127 5.02 11.65 16.81
CA THR A 127 4.73 11.53 18.25
C THR A 127 5.54 12.59 19.01
N THR A 128 5.39 12.68 20.33
CA THR A 128 6.07 13.69 21.15
C THR A 128 7.59 13.65 20.93
N GLY A 129 8.15 14.77 20.44
CA GLY A 129 9.60 14.98 20.30
C GLY A 129 10.28 14.26 19.13
N GLN A 130 9.55 13.53 18.27
CA GLN A 130 10.16 12.81 17.15
C GLN A 130 9.19 12.51 15.99
N THR A 131 9.78 12.23 14.84
CA THR A 131 9.08 11.72 13.65
C THR A 131 9.80 10.48 13.11
N LEU A 132 9.05 9.61 12.43
CA LEU A 132 9.59 8.48 11.67
C LEU A 132 9.04 8.51 10.25
N THR A 133 9.92 8.52 9.27
CA THR A 133 9.55 8.47 7.85
C THR A 133 9.87 7.10 7.27
N ILE A 134 8.88 6.45 6.67
CA ILE A 134 9.06 5.20 5.92
C ILE A 134 8.76 5.49 4.46
N ARG A 135 9.76 5.33 3.60
CA ARG A 135 9.70 5.71 2.19
C ARG A 135 10.06 4.56 1.27
N HIS A 136 9.37 4.47 0.14
CA HIS A 136 9.71 3.59 -0.97
C HIS A 136 9.65 4.34 -2.29
N ASP A 137 10.70 4.21 -3.10
CA ASP A 137 10.81 4.81 -4.42
C ASP A 137 10.99 3.70 -5.48
N SER A 138 10.00 3.54 -6.36
CA SER A 138 10.15 2.77 -7.59
C SER A 138 10.59 3.71 -8.69
N ILE A 139 11.88 3.71 -9.02
CA ILE A 139 12.44 4.55 -10.10
C ILE A 139 12.19 3.99 -11.51
N SER A 140 11.83 2.71 -11.61
CA SER A 140 11.57 2.04 -12.88
C SER A 140 10.69 0.78 -12.71
N ARG A 141 10.17 0.23 -13.81
CA ARG A 141 9.29 -0.97 -13.77
C ARG A 141 10.05 -2.24 -13.39
N GLU A 142 11.36 -2.24 -13.54
CA GLU A 142 12.25 -3.33 -13.12
C GLU A 142 12.14 -3.60 -11.61
N SER A 143 11.68 -2.62 -10.82
CA SER A 143 11.41 -2.78 -9.37
C SER A 143 10.44 -3.92 -9.03
N PHE A 144 9.61 -4.37 -9.98
CA PHE A 144 8.69 -5.51 -9.79
C PHE A 144 9.35 -6.88 -10.05
N LEU A 145 10.41 -6.93 -10.87
CA LEU A 145 11.01 -8.19 -11.33
C LEU A 145 11.51 -9.09 -10.19
N PRO A 146 12.19 -8.58 -9.14
CA PRO A 146 12.62 -9.42 -8.03
C PRO A 146 11.47 -10.14 -7.33
N GLY A 147 10.34 -9.47 -7.11
CA GLY A 147 9.17 -10.10 -6.48
C GLY A 147 8.46 -11.08 -7.41
N ILE A 148 8.45 -10.81 -8.73
CA ILE A 148 7.95 -11.77 -9.72
C ILE A 148 8.81 -13.04 -9.68
N PHE A 149 10.15 -12.92 -9.74
CA PHE A 149 11.04 -14.08 -9.64
C PHE A 149 10.90 -14.82 -8.32
N LEU A 150 10.74 -14.10 -7.21
CA LEU A 150 10.46 -14.71 -5.91
C LEU A 150 9.18 -15.55 -5.95
N ALA A 151 8.11 -15.02 -6.53
CA ALA A 151 6.84 -15.71 -6.62
C ALA A 151 6.89 -16.91 -7.58
N VAL A 152 7.56 -16.79 -8.74
CA VAL A 152 7.76 -17.92 -9.68
C VAL A 152 8.52 -19.06 -8.99
N ARG A 153 9.60 -18.75 -8.26
CA ARG A 153 10.42 -19.75 -7.57
C ARG A 153 9.69 -20.47 -6.43
N ASN A 154 8.64 -19.86 -5.87
CA ASN A 154 7.93 -20.39 -4.70
C ASN A 154 6.52 -20.91 -5.00
N VAL A 155 5.90 -20.58 -6.14
CA VAL A 155 4.49 -20.95 -6.41
C VAL A 155 4.24 -22.45 -6.31
N ALA A 156 5.20 -23.29 -6.72
CA ALA A 156 5.09 -24.74 -6.61
C ALA A 156 5.08 -25.25 -5.15
N LYS A 157 5.66 -24.48 -4.22
CA LYS A 157 5.75 -24.81 -2.79
C LYS A 157 4.58 -24.24 -1.97
N MET A 158 3.82 -23.31 -2.54
CA MET A 158 2.62 -22.77 -1.90
C MET A 158 1.48 -23.77 -2.01
N SER A 159 0.46 -23.68 -1.15
CA SER A 159 -0.76 -24.47 -1.26
C SER A 159 -1.96 -23.57 -1.48
N GLY A 160 -2.70 -23.81 -2.57
CA GLY A 160 -3.93 -23.08 -2.89
C GLY A 160 -3.68 -21.60 -3.21
N PHE A 161 -4.56 -20.72 -2.73
CA PHE A 161 -4.54 -19.29 -3.05
C PHE A 161 -3.76 -18.45 -2.02
N THR A 162 -2.80 -17.68 -2.50
CA THR A 162 -2.02 -16.71 -1.72
C THR A 162 -2.21 -15.30 -2.27
N TYR A 163 -2.58 -14.37 -1.38
CA TYR A 163 -2.70 -12.95 -1.70
C TYR A 163 -1.47 -12.17 -1.22
N GLY A 164 -0.89 -11.36 -2.10
CA GLY A 164 0.34 -10.61 -1.87
C GLY A 164 1.61 -11.48 -1.92
N ILE A 165 2.75 -10.83 -1.70
CA ILE A 165 4.07 -11.50 -1.64
C ILE A 165 4.64 -11.58 -0.21
N ASN A 166 3.93 -11.06 0.78
CA ASN A 166 4.37 -10.96 2.18
C ASN A 166 4.81 -12.32 2.73
N LYS A 167 3.98 -13.36 2.55
CA LYS A 167 4.30 -14.72 3.00
C LYS A 167 5.58 -15.27 2.38
N LEU A 168 5.90 -14.88 1.14
CA LEU A 168 7.13 -15.29 0.46
C LEU A 168 8.38 -14.59 1.02
N LEU A 169 8.17 -13.45 1.65
CA LEU A 169 9.20 -12.64 2.32
C LEU A 169 9.30 -12.95 3.82
N GLY A 170 8.49 -13.89 4.33
CA GLY A 170 8.52 -14.34 5.72
C GLY A 170 7.73 -13.50 6.73
N PHE A 171 6.68 -12.77 6.29
CA PHE A 171 5.82 -11.99 7.17
C PHE A 171 4.36 -11.87 6.71
#